data_AF-A0A9R0YZ65-F1
#
_entry.id   AF-A0A9R0YZ65-F1
#
_cell.length_a   1.000
_cell.length_b   1.000
_cell.length_c   1.000
_cell.angle_alpha   90.00
_cell.angle_beta   90.00
_cell.angle_gamma   90.00
#
_symmetry.space_group_name_H-M   'P 1'
#
loop_
_entity.id
_entity.type
_entity.pdbx_description
1 polymer ?
#
loop_
_entity_poly.entity_id
_entity_poly.type
_entity_poly.pdbx_seq_one_letter_code
_entity_poly.pdbx_strand_id
1 'polypeptide(L)'
;MGRVAFATSRDQQWHMSTWAFSYNTPLSFQGKLYMARMSFDPKENSDIFQVDPPPPPQGHHHVDVVGTTSSSSLTLPPPKLIATIPAEKLTRPVHLVECDSQILVTGYTDRSWSHMIIHRLADLITSENPIPVTSIGDKALFLNNVRSLSASSNGALPTVVSNTIVQASLANGSLTEYNLSTDAWSRPMDGCILHGPIFGPCCLIYHIYTCCIREYWNKGQLCNRKKPCRWRVKGKWRIGV
;
A
#
# COMPACT_ATOMS: atom_id res chain seq x y z
N MET A 1 -5.69 -16.19 0.24
CA MET A 1 -6.55 -15.47 1.20
C MET A 1 -5.80 -15.33 2.52
N GLY A 2 -5.84 -14.17 3.16
CA GLY A 2 -5.18 -13.89 4.44
C GLY A 2 -6.15 -13.38 5.49
N ARG A 3 -5.88 -13.68 6.76
CA ARG A 3 -6.56 -13.07 7.92
C ARG A 3 -5.82 -11.83 8.37
N VAL A 4 -6.51 -10.92 9.05
CA VAL A 4 -5.92 -9.72 9.64
C VAL A 4 -5.58 -9.98 11.10
N ALA A 5 -4.34 -9.69 11.47
CA ALA A 5 -3.90 -9.64 12.86
C ALA A 5 -4.14 -8.23 13.40
N PHE A 6 -4.70 -8.10 14.60
CA PHE A 6 -4.98 -6.82 15.24
C PHE A 6 -4.75 -6.91 16.76
N ALA A 7 -4.49 -5.78 17.38
CA ALA A 7 -4.35 -5.63 18.82
C ALA A 7 -4.74 -4.21 19.22
N THR A 8 -5.27 -4.06 20.42
CA THR A 8 -5.54 -2.78 21.08
C THR A 8 -4.40 -2.45 22.06
N SER A 9 -4.39 -1.22 22.58
CA SER A 9 -3.38 -0.78 23.56
C SER A 9 -3.39 -1.56 24.88
N ARG A 10 -4.44 -2.35 25.14
CA ARG A 10 -4.58 -3.16 26.35
C ARG A 10 -4.23 -4.63 26.15
N ASP A 11 -4.03 -5.05 24.90
CA ASP A 11 -3.81 -6.45 24.58
C ASP A 11 -2.34 -6.83 24.75
N GLN A 12 -2.10 -7.99 25.37
CA GLN A 12 -0.76 -8.59 25.51
C GLN A 12 -0.43 -9.56 24.36
N GLN A 13 -1.40 -9.82 23.46
CA GLN A 13 -1.28 -10.76 22.35
C GLN A 13 -2.05 -10.26 21.13
N TRP A 14 -1.67 -10.76 19.95
CA TRP A 14 -2.37 -10.46 18.70
C TRP A 14 -3.64 -11.30 18.59
N HIS A 15 -4.73 -10.67 18.17
CA HIS A 15 -5.97 -11.33 17.79
C HIS A 15 -6.03 -11.51 16.27
N MET A 16 -6.72 -12.56 15.83
CA MET A 16 -6.91 -12.85 14.40
C MET A 16 -8.36 -12.63 14.00
N SER A 17 -8.59 -12.01 12.85
CA SER A 17 -9.94 -11.86 12.28
C SER A 17 -10.61 -13.21 12.06
N THR A 18 -11.93 -13.26 12.24
CA THR A 18 -12.75 -14.45 11.97
C THR A 18 -12.94 -14.70 10.47
N TRP A 19 -12.81 -13.64 9.67
CA TRP A 19 -12.89 -13.66 8.22
C TRP A 19 -11.49 -13.67 7.58
N ALA A 20 -11.42 -14.15 6.33
CA ALA A 20 -10.25 -14.06 5.48
C ALA A 20 -10.60 -13.27 4.21
N PHE A 21 -9.63 -12.52 3.69
CA PHE A 21 -9.82 -11.69 2.51
C PHE A 21 -8.66 -11.86 1.53
N SER A 22 -8.94 -11.74 0.23
CA SER A 22 -7.91 -11.75 -0.81
C SER A 22 -7.68 -10.32 -1.28
N TYR A 23 -6.50 -9.78 -1.02
CA TYR A 23 -6.14 -8.40 -1.31
C TYR A 23 -4.69 -8.32 -1.78
N ASN A 24 -4.37 -7.30 -2.57
CA ASN A 24 -3.03 -7.12 -3.11
C ASN A 24 -2.16 -6.22 -2.22
N THR A 25 -2.74 -5.23 -1.53
CA THR A 25 -1.97 -4.33 -0.66
C THR A 25 -2.86 -3.67 0.39
N PRO A 26 -2.57 -3.81 1.69
CA PRO A 26 -3.24 -3.07 2.74
C PRO A 26 -2.57 -1.71 2.97
N LEU A 27 -3.36 -0.65 3.14
CA LEU A 27 -2.94 0.67 3.56
C LEU A 27 -3.60 0.98 4.92
N SER A 28 -2.81 1.26 5.94
CA SER A 28 -3.34 1.80 7.20
C SER A 28 -3.42 3.32 7.10
N PHE A 29 -4.55 3.89 7.49
CA PHE A 29 -4.77 5.34 7.47
C PHE A 29 -5.78 5.71 8.56
N GLN A 30 -5.42 6.65 9.43
CA GLN A 30 -6.27 7.15 10.53
C GLN A 30 -6.95 6.04 11.37
N GLY A 31 -6.19 5.00 11.72
CA GLY A 31 -6.68 3.88 12.55
C GLY A 31 -7.58 2.86 11.81
N LYS A 32 -7.78 3.03 10.50
CA LYS A 32 -8.51 2.10 9.64
C LYS A 32 -7.57 1.37 8.69
N LEU A 33 -8.06 0.28 8.10
CA LEU A 33 -7.35 -0.47 7.07
C LEU A 33 -8.10 -0.38 5.74
N TYR A 34 -7.40 -0.01 4.68
CA TYR A 34 -7.93 0.08 3.32
C TYR A 34 -7.25 -0.96 2.43
N MET A 35 -8.01 -1.63 1.57
CA MET A 35 -7.50 -2.71 0.73
C MET A 35 -8.10 -2.61 -0.68
N ALA A 36 -7.25 -2.67 -1.70
CA ALA A 36 -7.69 -2.82 -3.08
C ALA A 36 -7.76 -4.31 -3.44
N ARG A 37 -8.92 -4.75 -3.92
CA ARG A 37 -9.10 -6.04 -4.57
C ARG A 37 -8.99 -5.85 -6.07
N MET A 38 -8.18 -6.69 -6.69
CA MET A 38 -8.04 -6.72 -8.14
C MET A 38 -8.28 -8.16 -8.63
N SER A 39 -9.14 -8.33 -9.64
CA SER A 39 -9.39 -9.62 -10.33
C SER A 39 -8.51 -9.84 -11.56
N PHE A 40 -7.97 -11.02 -11.82
CA PHE A 40 -7.13 -11.19 -13.02
C PHE A 40 -7.87 -11.00 -14.35
N ASP A 41 -9.22 -10.91 -14.34
CA ASP A 41 -9.98 -10.48 -15.51
C ASP A 41 -9.82 -8.96 -15.74
N PRO A 42 -9.29 -8.54 -16.90
CA PRO A 42 -9.14 -7.13 -17.22
C PRO A 42 -10.44 -6.33 -17.42
N LYS A 43 -11.57 -7.00 -17.63
CA LYS A 43 -12.89 -6.37 -17.75
C LYS A 43 -13.52 -6.12 -16.38
N GLU A 44 -12.97 -6.73 -15.33
CA GLU A 44 -13.49 -6.58 -13.98
C GLU A 44 -12.99 -5.30 -13.32
N ASN A 45 -13.95 -4.60 -12.73
CA ASN A 45 -13.75 -3.42 -11.90
C ASN A 45 -12.78 -3.68 -10.75
N SER A 46 -12.20 -2.59 -10.24
CA SER A 46 -11.36 -2.63 -9.05
C SER A 46 -12.16 -2.17 -7.85
N ASP A 47 -12.19 -2.99 -6.80
CA ASP A 47 -12.96 -2.69 -5.60
C ASP A 47 -12.03 -2.25 -4.47
N ILE A 48 -12.45 -1.22 -3.72
CA ILE A 48 -11.76 -0.74 -2.54
C ILE A 48 -12.61 -1.04 -1.31
N PHE A 49 -11.99 -1.71 -0.34
CA PHE A 49 -12.61 -2.09 0.92
C PHE A 49 -11.98 -1.33 2.08
N GLN A 50 -12.80 -1.04 3.09
CA GLN A 50 -12.39 -0.49 4.38
C GLN A 50 -12.69 -1.49 5.49
N VAL A 51 -11.78 -1.61 6.45
CA VAL A 51 -12.00 -2.30 7.72
C VAL A 51 -11.87 -1.28 8.83
N ASP A 52 -12.95 -1.12 9.58
CA ASP A 52 -12.98 -0.27 10.77
C ASP A 52 -12.23 -0.95 11.93
N PRO A 53 -11.70 -0.17 12.90
CA PRO A 53 -11.10 -0.73 14.10
C PRO A 53 -12.11 -1.57 14.89
N PRO A 54 -11.63 -2.48 15.77
CA PRO A 54 -12.53 -3.23 16.62
C PRO A 54 -13.35 -2.26 17.51
N PRO A 55 -14.64 -2.55 17.75
CA PRO A 55 -15.46 -1.71 18.60
C PRO A 55 -14.86 -1.62 20.02
N PRO A 56 -15.08 -0.50 20.73
CA PRO A 56 -14.67 -0.39 22.12
C PRO A 56 -15.28 -1.56 22.91
N PRO A 57 -14.54 -2.15 23.87
CA PRO A 57 -15.12 -3.18 24.73
C PRO A 57 -16.38 -2.62 25.40
N GLN A 58 -17.52 -3.29 25.16
CA GLN A 58 -18.78 -2.88 25.77
C GLN A 58 -18.64 -2.99 27.29
N GLY A 59 -18.71 -1.87 27.99
CA GLY A 59 -18.66 -1.80 29.45
C GLY A 59 -19.94 -2.30 30.13
N HIS A 60 -20.58 -3.34 29.61
CA HIS A 60 -21.73 -3.94 30.28
C HIS A 60 -21.23 -4.97 31.29
N HIS A 61 -20.93 -4.49 32.49
CA HIS A 61 -21.01 -5.31 33.69
C HIS A 61 -22.46 -5.77 33.88
N HIS A 62 -22.89 -6.78 33.14
CA HIS A 62 -23.89 -7.70 33.67
C HIS A 62 -23.12 -8.67 34.58
N VAL A 63 -23.11 -8.36 35.88
CA VAL A 63 -22.70 -9.31 36.91
C VAL A 63 -23.82 -10.34 36.98
N ASP A 64 -23.83 -11.29 36.06
CA ASP A 64 -24.58 -12.51 36.28
C ASP A 64 -23.84 -13.28 37.38
N VAL A 65 -24.53 -13.42 38.50
CA VAL A 65 -24.10 -14.17 39.68
C VAL A 65 -23.89 -15.63 39.23
N VAL A 66 -22.66 -15.94 38.81
CA VAL A 66 -21.93 -17.23 38.85
C VAL A 66 -20.71 -17.08 37.91
N GLY A 67 -19.59 -16.64 38.48
CA GLY A 67 -18.23 -17.13 38.22
C GLY A 67 -17.69 -17.32 36.80
N THR A 68 -18.28 -16.76 35.75
CA THR A 68 -17.75 -16.85 34.38
C THR A 68 -17.58 -15.46 33.82
N THR A 69 -16.35 -14.96 33.88
CA THR A 69 -15.95 -13.75 33.13
C THR A 69 -16.08 -14.08 31.64
N SER A 70 -17.19 -13.70 31.03
CA SER A 70 -17.35 -13.68 29.58
C SER A 70 -16.34 -12.66 29.05
N SER A 71 -15.15 -13.17 28.69
CA SER A 71 -14.18 -12.41 27.92
C SER A 71 -14.87 -11.99 26.64
N SER A 72 -15.32 -10.73 26.59
CA SER A 72 -15.90 -10.15 25.38
C SER A 72 -14.82 -10.23 24.31
N SER A 73 -14.96 -11.20 23.41
CA SER A 73 -13.99 -11.43 22.34
C SER A 73 -14.01 -10.21 21.42
N LEU A 74 -12.98 -9.36 21.57
CA LEU A 74 -12.67 -8.30 20.61
C LEU A 74 -12.67 -8.90 19.21
N THR A 75 -13.63 -8.50 18.38
CA THR A 75 -13.82 -9.03 17.04
C THR A 75 -13.70 -7.88 16.04
N LEU A 76 -12.83 -8.06 15.05
CA LEU A 76 -12.65 -7.09 13.98
C LEU A 76 -13.82 -7.20 12.98
N PRO A 77 -14.51 -6.09 12.62
CA PRO A 77 -15.59 -6.13 11.65
C PRO A 77 -15.08 -6.61 10.27
N PRO A 78 -15.94 -7.25 9.46
CA PRO A 78 -15.58 -7.66 8.11
C PRO A 78 -15.30 -6.45 7.19
N PRO A 79 -14.54 -6.62 6.09
CA PRO A 79 -14.29 -5.56 5.13
C PRO A 79 -15.59 -5.07 4.48
N LYS A 80 -15.79 -3.75 4.47
CA LYS A 80 -16.89 -3.07 3.80
C LYS A 80 -16.42 -2.52 2.46
N LEU A 81 -17.16 -2.82 1.38
CA LEU A 81 -16.94 -2.17 0.08
C LEU A 81 -17.29 -0.68 0.18
N ILE A 82 -16.37 0.19 -0.22
CA ILE A 82 -16.55 1.65 -0.15
C ILE A 82 -16.47 2.33 -1.52
N ALA A 83 -15.79 1.73 -2.49
CA ALA A 83 -15.75 2.23 -3.87
C ALA A 83 -15.54 1.08 -4.86
N THR A 84 -16.18 1.18 -6.02
CA THR A 84 -15.96 0.30 -7.18
C THR A 84 -15.54 1.17 -8.35
N ILE A 85 -14.37 0.88 -8.91
CA ILE A 85 -13.74 1.67 -9.96
C ILE A 85 -13.85 0.90 -11.28
N PRO A 86 -14.57 1.43 -12.28
CA PRO A 86 -14.65 0.81 -13.60
C PRO A 86 -13.27 0.58 -14.22
N ALA A 87 -13.07 -0.57 -14.87
CA ALA A 87 -11.81 -0.88 -15.54
C ALA A 87 -11.47 0.13 -16.66
N GLU A 88 -12.48 0.75 -17.25
CA GLU A 88 -12.36 1.83 -18.26
C GLU A 88 -11.83 3.15 -17.68
N LYS A 89 -12.03 3.38 -16.37
CA LYS A 89 -11.58 4.59 -15.67
C LYS A 89 -10.20 4.41 -15.05
N LEU A 90 -9.87 3.19 -14.62
CA LEU A 90 -8.61 2.88 -13.97
C LEU A 90 -8.18 1.44 -14.27
N THR A 91 -7.12 1.32 -15.05
CA THR A 91 -6.45 0.07 -15.37
C THR A 91 -5.42 -0.30 -14.31
N ARG A 92 -5.25 -1.60 -14.10
CA ARG A 92 -4.32 -2.19 -13.11
C ARG A 92 -2.84 -2.01 -13.47
N PRO A 93 -1.94 -2.13 -12.48
CA PRO A 93 -2.18 -2.33 -11.04
C PRO A 93 -2.75 -1.08 -10.34
N VAL A 94 -3.64 -1.31 -9.35
CA VAL A 94 -4.24 -0.24 -8.53
C VAL A 94 -3.50 -0.10 -7.20
N HIS A 95 -2.93 1.05 -6.93
CA HIS A 95 -2.19 1.31 -5.70
C HIS A 95 -2.95 2.29 -4.81
N LEU A 96 -2.95 2.01 -3.51
CA LEU A 96 -3.41 2.94 -2.48
C LEU A 96 -2.17 3.58 -1.83
N VAL A 97 -2.15 4.90 -1.74
CA VAL A 97 -1.04 5.66 -1.14
C VAL A 97 -1.60 6.69 -0.17
N GLU A 98 -1.07 6.70 1.05
CA GLU A 98 -1.26 7.84 1.95
C GLU A 98 -0.39 9.00 1.45
N CYS A 99 -1.04 10.14 1.20
CA CYS A 99 -0.38 11.37 0.80
C CYS A 99 -0.99 12.52 1.61
N ASP A 100 -0.19 13.05 2.53
CA ASP A 100 -0.62 14.02 3.54
C ASP A 100 -1.86 13.52 4.32
N SER A 101 -2.97 14.23 4.29
CA SER A 101 -4.22 13.86 4.97
C SER A 101 -5.22 13.15 4.05
N GLN A 102 -4.76 12.55 2.96
CA GLN A 102 -5.61 11.91 1.95
C GLN A 102 -5.09 10.53 1.53
N ILE A 103 -6.00 9.69 1.07
CA ILE A 103 -5.67 8.46 0.35
C ILE A 103 -5.81 8.73 -1.14
N LEU A 104 -4.72 8.54 -1.87
CA LEU A 104 -4.69 8.56 -3.31
C LEU A 104 -4.81 7.13 -3.85
N VAL A 105 -5.59 7.00 -4.92
CA VAL A 105 -5.76 5.77 -5.69
C VAL A 105 -5.14 6.00 -7.05
N THR A 106 -4.18 5.17 -7.44
CA THR A 106 -3.45 5.35 -8.71
C THR A 106 -3.36 4.06 -9.50
N GLY A 107 -3.32 4.19 -10.81
CA GLY A 107 -3.23 3.12 -11.79
C GLY A 107 -2.95 3.73 -13.17
N TYR A 108 -3.26 2.99 -14.22
CA TYR A 108 -3.07 3.42 -15.61
C TYR A 108 -4.39 3.85 -16.23
N THR A 109 -4.36 4.70 -17.25
CA THR A 109 -5.56 5.03 -18.05
C THR A 109 -6.05 3.82 -18.83
N ASP A 110 -5.12 3.04 -19.36
CA ASP A 110 -5.38 1.89 -20.23
C ASP A 110 -4.22 0.87 -20.19
N ARG A 111 -4.30 -0.16 -21.04
CA ARG A 111 -3.31 -1.25 -21.11
C ARG A 111 -2.04 -0.93 -21.89
N SER A 112 -1.94 0.23 -22.52
CA SER A 112 -0.66 0.68 -23.11
C SER A 112 0.37 0.98 -22.03
N TRP A 113 -0.09 1.22 -20.79
CA TRP A 113 0.73 1.63 -19.65
C TRP A 113 1.48 2.95 -19.89
N SER A 114 0.99 3.77 -20.83
CA SER A 114 1.65 5.02 -21.24
C SER A 114 1.33 6.18 -20.29
N HIS A 115 0.12 6.20 -19.72
CA HIS A 115 -0.34 7.29 -18.87
C HIS A 115 -0.82 6.75 -17.52
N MET A 116 -0.39 7.40 -16.45
CA MET A 116 -0.89 7.13 -15.11
C MET A 116 -1.93 8.16 -14.71
N ILE A 117 -2.85 7.72 -13.87
CA ILE A 117 -3.92 8.57 -13.36
C ILE A 117 -4.01 8.41 -11.84
N ILE A 118 -4.40 9.49 -11.18
CA ILE A 118 -4.58 9.54 -9.72
C ILE A 118 -5.97 10.07 -9.43
N HIS A 119 -6.67 9.46 -8.48
CA HIS A 119 -7.90 9.98 -7.89
C HIS A 119 -7.77 10.04 -6.37
N ARG A 120 -8.48 10.97 -5.73
CA ARG A 120 -8.69 10.92 -4.29
C ARG A 120 -9.72 9.84 -3.97
N LEU A 121 -9.46 9.03 -2.95
CA LEU A 121 -10.41 8.01 -2.51
C LEU A 121 -11.75 8.62 -2.09
N ALA A 122 -11.74 9.79 -1.45
CA ALA A 122 -12.95 10.50 -1.07
C ALA A 122 -13.84 10.78 -2.29
N ASP A 123 -13.25 11.28 -3.38
CA ASP A 123 -13.98 11.62 -4.61
C ASP A 123 -14.54 10.36 -5.28
N LEU A 124 -13.80 9.23 -5.24
CA LEU A 124 -14.26 7.93 -5.75
C LEU A 124 -15.45 7.37 -4.96
N ILE A 125 -15.57 7.69 -3.67
CA ILE A 125 -16.70 7.26 -2.83
C ILE A 125 -17.94 8.11 -3.13
N THR A 126 -17.77 9.42 -3.35
CA THR A 126 -18.88 10.37 -3.41
C THR A 126 -19.34 10.72 -4.81
N SER A 127 -18.51 10.52 -5.84
CA SER A 127 -18.78 10.97 -7.21
C SER A 127 -18.72 9.82 -8.21
N GLU A 128 -19.71 9.77 -9.10
CA GLU A 128 -19.69 8.85 -10.24
C GLU A 128 -18.57 9.18 -11.23
N ASN A 129 -18.21 10.46 -11.37
CA ASN A 129 -17.18 10.95 -12.28
C ASN A 129 -16.13 11.76 -11.51
N PRO A 130 -15.23 11.08 -10.78
CA PRO A 130 -14.20 11.75 -9.99
C PRO A 130 -13.17 12.41 -10.89
N ILE A 131 -12.85 13.67 -10.59
CA ILE A 131 -11.85 14.44 -11.33
C ILE A 131 -10.45 13.89 -10.99
N PRO A 132 -9.58 13.64 -11.97
CA PRO A 132 -8.21 13.22 -11.71
C PRO A 132 -7.41 14.29 -10.97
N VAL A 133 -6.51 13.87 -10.09
CA VAL A 133 -5.54 14.74 -9.45
C VAL A 133 -4.41 15.04 -10.45
N THR A 134 -4.27 16.30 -10.82
CA THR A 134 -3.25 16.78 -11.76
C THR A 134 -1.95 17.19 -11.08
N SER A 135 -1.99 17.46 -9.77
CA SER A 135 -0.81 17.76 -8.99
C SER A 135 -0.89 17.22 -7.57
N ILE A 136 0.20 16.63 -7.12
CA ILE A 136 0.44 16.20 -5.73
C ILE A 136 1.45 17.12 -5.03
N GLY A 137 1.67 18.33 -5.56
CA GLY A 137 2.55 19.34 -4.95
C GLY A 137 4.02 18.90 -4.90
N ASP A 138 4.63 19.02 -3.72
CA ASP A 138 6.03 18.65 -3.47
C ASP A 138 6.25 17.14 -3.39
N LYS A 139 5.23 16.31 -3.58
CA LYS A 139 5.31 14.87 -3.31
C LYS A 139 5.79 14.06 -4.51
N ALA A 140 6.38 12.91 -4.21
CA ALA A 140 6.65 11.82 -5.13
C ALA A 140 6.07 10.53 -4.56
N LEU A 141 5.31 9.79 -5.37
CA LEU A 141 4.72 8.51 -4.96
C LEU A 141 5.63 7.37 -5.40
N PHE A 142 5.91 6.43 -4.50
CA PHE A 142 6.71 5.23 -4.80
C PHE A 142 5.80 4.01 -4.75
N LEU A 143 5.57 3.37 -5.89
CA LEU A 143 4.58 2.30 -6.03
C LEU A 143 5.24 0.93 -6.12
N ASN A 144 4.78 0.00 -5.28
CA ASN A 144 5.13 -1.41 -5.37
C ASN A 144 3.88 -2.27 -5.10
N ASN A 145 3.92 -3.53 -5.51
CA ASN A 145 2.83 -4.48 -5.28
C ASN A 145 2.65 -4.87 -3.80
N VAL A 146 3.62 -4.57 -2.92
CA VAL A 146 3.56 -4.90 -1.49
C VAL A 146 3.13 -3.70 -0.63
N ARG A 147 3.51 -2.49 -1.03
CA ARG A 147 3.30 -1.23 -0.32
C ARG A 147 3.54 -0.08 -1.27
N SER A 148 2.86 1.03 -1.03
CA SER A 148 3.20 2.32 -1.63
C SER A 148 3.58 3.33 -0.56
N LEU A 149 4.39 4.32 -0.92
CA LEU A 149 4.84 5.40 -0.04
C LEU A 149 4.72 6.74 -0.75
N SER A 150 4.53 7.82 0.03
CA SER A 150 4.69 9.19 -0.44
C SER A 150 5.92 9.79 0.23
N ALA A 151 6.75 10.51 -0.53
CA ALA A 151 7.90 11.23 -0.02
C ALA A 151 7.86 12.68 -0.50
N SER A 152 8.22 13.62 0.36
CA SER A 152 8.36 15.03 -0.02
C SER A 152 9.69 15.26 -0.72
N SER A 153 9.65 15.92 -1.87
CA SER A 153 10.78 16.61 -2.47
C SER A 153 11.09 17.84 -1.62
N ASN A 154 12.23 17.83 -0.94
CA ASN A 154 12.72 18.96 -0.18
C ASN A 154 14.25 19.03 -0.30
N GLY A 155 14.86 20.08 0.28
CA GLY A 155 16.31 20.27 0.20
C GLY A 155 17.16 19.10 0.74
N ALA A 156 16.59 18.22 1.57
CA ALA A 156 17.29 17.04 2.08
C ALA A 156 17.22 15.82 1.13
N LEU A 157 16.31 15.82 0.15
CA LEU A 157 16.10 14.74 -0.81
C LEU A 157 16.25 15.26 -2.25
N PRO A 158 17.45 15.71 -2.67
CA PRO A 158 17.65 16.43 -3.93
C PRO A 158 17.36 15.58 -5.18
N THR A 159 17.33 14.26 -5.03
CA THR A 159 17.04 13.33 -6.14
C THR A 159 15.56 13.09 -6.33
N VAL A 160 14.72 13.39 -5.32
CA VAL A 160 13.28 13.14 -5.39
C VAL A 160 12.63 14.29 -6.15
N VAL A 161 12.07 13.99 -7.32
CA VAL A 161 11.39 14.99 -8.16
C VAL A 161 9.95 15.15 -7.70
N SER A 162 9.52 16.38 -7.42
CA SER A 162 8.15 16.70 -7.05
C SER A 162 7.16 16.39 -8.16
N ASN A 163 5.92 16.11 -7.80
CA ASN A 163 4.83 15.83 -8.70
C ASN A 163 5.04 14.61 -9.62
N THR A 164 5.66 13.56 -9.06
CA THR A 164 6.01 12.35 -9.82
C THR A 164 5.52 11.06 -9.18
N ILE A 165 5.47 10.01 -10.01
CA ILE A 165 5.25 8.63 -9.58
C ILE A 165 6.44 7.79 -10.01
N VAL A 166 7.08 7.13 -9.05
CA VAL A 166 8.20 6.21 -9.26
C VAL A 166 7.74 4.76 -9.09
N GLN A 167 8.03 3.91 -10.07
CA GLN A 167 7.79 2.47 -9.97
C GLN A 167 8.86 1.67 -10.72
N ALA A 168 8.91 0.35 -10.51
CA ALA A 168 9.76 -0.50 -11.33
C ALA A 168 9.07 -0.86 -12.65
N SER A 169 9.76 -0.63 -13.76
CA SER A 169 9.36 -1.10 -15.08
C SER A 169 9.14 -2.60 -15.09
N LEU A 170 7.98 -3.03 -15.58
CA LEU A 170 7.65 -4.44 -15.77
C LEU A 170 8.57 -5.11 -16.81
N ALA A 171 9.12 -4.35 -17.76
CA ALA A 171 9.92 -4.89 -18.86
C ALA A 171 11.34 -5.31 -18.43
N ASN A 172 12.01 -4.49 -17.61
CA ASN A 172 13.43 -4.70 -17.29
C ASN A 172 13.79 -4.44 -15.81
N GLY A 173 12.80 -4.08 -14.98
CA GLY A 173 12.98 -3.75 -13.57
C GLY A 173 13.72 -2.44 -13.30
N SER A 174 14.04 -1.64 -14.31
CA SER A 174 14.58 -0.28 -14.08
C SER A 174 13.53 0.55 -13.35
N LEU A 175 13.95 1.46 -12.48
CA LEU A 175 13.01 2.43 -11.94
C LEU A 175 12.64 3.40 -13.07
N THR A 176 11.36 3.72 -13.16
CA THR A 176 10.80 4.70 -14.06
C THR A 176 10.07 5.74 -13.25
N GLU A 177 10.13 6.98 -13.71
CA GLU A 177 9.49 8.13 -13.07
C GLU A 177 8.50 8.73 -14.07
N TYR A 178 7.25 8.86 -13.66
CA TYR A 178 6.19 9.50 -14.43
C TYR A 178 5.90 10.87 -13.86
N ASN A 179 5.99 11.90 -14.68
CA ASN A 179 5.75 13.28 -14.27
C ASN A 179 4.31 13.68 -14.61
N LEU A 180 3.54 14.04 -13.58
CA LEU A 180 2.12 14.40 -13.72
C LEU A 180 1.90 15.72 -14.43
N SER A 181 2.88 16.63 -14.43
CA SER A 181 2.81 17.92 -15.11
C SER A 181 3.07 17.81 -16.61
N THR A 182 4.01 16.96 -17.01
CA THR A 182 4.40 16.81 -18.42
C THR A 182 3.78 15.60 -19.10
N ASP A 183 3.08 14.75 -18.34
CA ASP A 183 2.47 13.52 -18.83
C ASP A 183 3.49 12.60 -19.54
N ALA A 184 4.68 12.46 -18.94
CA ALA A 184 5.80 11.79 -19.59
C ALA A 184 6.58 10.89 -18.62
N TRP A 185 7.11 9.81 -19.18
CA TRP A 185 8.03 8.90 -18.50
C TRP A 185 9.48 9.35 -18.67
N SER A 186 10.25 9.23 -17.60
CA SER A 186 11.69 9.41 -17.56
C SER A 186 12.35 8.26 -16.81
N ARG A 187 13.68 8.22 -16.85
CA ARG A 187 14.48 7.34 -15.99
C ARG A 187 15.12 8.19 -14.89
N PRO A 188 14.77 7.97 -13.61
CA PRO A 188 15.32 8.75 -12.51
C PRO A 188 16.78 8.37 -12.18
N MET A 189 17.24 7.19 -12.60
CA MET A 189 18.60 6.72 -12.35
C MET A 189 18.99 5.56 -13.27
N ASP A 190 20.29 5.31 -13.36
CA ASP A 190 20.84 4.10 -13.98
C ASP A 190 20.78 2.89 -13.03
N GLY A 191 20.63 1.69 -13.60
CA GLY A 191 20.50 0.42 -12.86
C GLY A 191 19.06 -0.10 -12.80
N CYS A 192 18.85 -1.20 -12.07
CA CYS A 192 17.52 -1.81 -11.96
C CYS A 192 17.36 -2.74 -10.76
N ILE A 193 16.11 -3.00 -10.36
CA ILE A 193 15.79 -3.88 -9.22
C ILE A 193 16.23 -5.34 -9.43
N LEU A 194 16.52 -5.73 -10.67
CA LEU A 194 17.00 -7.08 -11.00
C LEU A 194 18.48 -7.23 -10.67
N HIS A 195 19.32 -6.25 -11.04
CA HIS A 195 20.78 -6.32 -10.90
C HIS A 195 21.30 -5.62 -9.65
N GLY A 196 20.49 -4.72 -9.06
CA GLY A 196 20.89 -3.82 -7.99
C GLY A 196 21.09 -2.38 -8.52
N PRO A 197 21.21 -1.41 -7.59
CA PRO A 197 21.46 -0.03 -7.97
C PRO A 197 22.91 0.12 -8.46
N ILE A 198 23.13 1.08 -9.36
CA ILE A 198 24.46 1.65 -9.56
C ILE A 198 24.63 2.72 -8.49
N PHE A 199 25.65 2.55 -7.63
CA PHE A 199 25.88 3.48 -6.52
C PHE A 199 26.37 4.83 -7.05
N GLY A 200 25.66 5.89 -6.70
CA GLY A 200 25.88 7.28 -7.13
C GLY A 200 24.90 8.21 -6.41
N PRO A 201 24.94 9.54 -6.64
CA PRO A 201 24.11 10.51 -5.91
C PRO A 201 22.61 10.22 -6.02
N CYS A 202 22.13 9.66 -7.15
CA CYS A 202 20.73 9.28 -7.37
C CYS A 202 20.28 8.00 -6.65
N CYS A 203 21.12 7.36 -5.83
CA CYS A 203 20.76 6.10 -5.18
C CYS A 203 19.63 6.22 -4.15
N LEU A 204 19.30 7.42 -3.68
CA LEU A 204 18.32 7.61 -2.61
C LEU A 204 16.89 7.22 -3.05
N ILE A 205 16.51 7.51 -4.30
CA ILE A 205 15.25 7.01 -4.90
C ILE A 205 15.19 5.48 -4.78
N TYR A 206 16.30 4.78 -5.02
CA TYR A 206 16.37 3.34 -4.89
C TYR A 206 16.15 2.85 -3.45
N HIS A 207 16.67 3.59 -2.47
CA HIS A 207 16.47 3.29 -1.06
C HIS A 207 14.99 3.46 -0.66
N ILE A 208 14.37 4.58 -1.07
CA ILE A 208 12.95 4.84 -0.80
C ILE A 208 12.08 3.78 -1.48
N TYR A 209 12.36 3.44 -2.75
CA TYR A 209 11.65 2.37 -3.44
C TYR A 209 11.83 1.01 -2.73
N THR A 210 13.02 0.73 -2.20
CA THR A 210 13.27 -0.48 -1.43
C THR A 210 12.40 -0.55 -0.17
N CYS A 211 12.08 0.58 0.48
CA CYS A 211 11.14 0.62 1.61
C CYS A 211 9.73 0.15 1.23
N CYS A 212 9.35 0.22 -0.04
CA CYS A 212 8.10 -0.35 -0.54
C CYS A 212 8.12 -1.89 -0.60
N ILE A 213 9.28 -2.53 -0.42
CA ILE A 213 9.44 -3.99 -0.53
C ILE A 213 9.83 -4.59 0.81
N ARG A 214 8.81 -5.15 1.50
CA ARG A 214 8.97 -5.67 2.87
C ARG A 214 10.09 -6.67 3.07
N GLU A 215 10.36 -7.48 2.06
CA GLU A 215 11.35 -8.55 2.12
C GLU A 215 12.80 -8.07 2.22
N TYR A 216 13.08 -6.83 1.83
CA TYR A 216 14.40 -6.21 1.83
C TYR A 216 14.52 -5.16 2.94
N TRP A 217 13.54 -4.25 3.05
CA TRP A 217 13.64 -3.14 4.00
C TRP A 217 13.75 -3.60 5.45
N ASN A 218 12.99 -4.63 5.83
CA ASN A 218 12.96 -5.11 7.22
C ASN A 218 14.27 -5.77 7.66
N LYS A 219 15.22 -5.92 6.74
CA LYS A 219 16.57 -6.47 6.96
C LYS A 219 17.66 -5.44 6.69
N GLY A 220 17.31 -4.18 6.43
CA GLY A 220 18.27 -3.13 6.06
C GLY A 220 18.99 -3.39 4.74
N GLN A 221 18.41 -4.18 3.84
CA GLN A 221 19.01 -4.52 2.54
C GLN A 221 18.40 -3.67 1.43
N LEU A 222 19.21 -3.35 0.42
CA LEU A 222 18.72 -2.78 -0.84
C LEU A 222 18.07 -3.86 -1.70
N CYS A 223 17.00 -3.50 -2.42
CA CYS A 223 16.35 -4.43 -3.33
C CYS A 223 17.36 -4.99 -4.34
N ASN A 224 17.35 -6.30 -4.57
CA ASN A 224 18.09 -6.94 -5.65
C ASN A 224 17.47 -8.32 -5.90
N ARG A 225 16.66 -8.46 -6.95
CA ARG A 225 15.92 -9.71 -7.22
C ARG A 225 16.82 -10.87 -7.64
N LYS A 226 18.00 -10.62 -8.25
CA LYS A 226 18.96 -11.69 -8.57
C LYS A 226 19.62 -12.28 -7.32
N LYS A 227 19.71 -11.51 -6.24
CA LYS A 227 20.19 -11.98 -4.94
C LYS A 227 18.98 -12.16 -4.02
N PRO A 228 18.28 -13.32 -4.07
CA PRO A 228 17.15 -13.53 -3.17
C PRO A 228 17.61 -13.32 -1.73
N CYS A 229 16.75 -12.71 -0.91
CA CYS A 229 16.98 -12.53 0.53
C CYS A 229 17.06 -13.88 1.25
N ARG A 230 18.18 -14.60 1.11
CA ARG A 230 18.43 -15.90 1.73
C ARG A 230 18.87 -15.70 3.17
N TRP A 231 17.90 -15.52 4.05
CA TRP A 231 18.14 -15.52 5.49
C TRP A 231 17.62 -16.82 6.10
N ARG A 232 18.53 -17.58 6.71
CA ARG A 232 18.18 -18.68 7.62
C ARG A 232 17.70 -18.05 8.93
N VAL A 233 16.42 -17.67 9.01
CA VAL A 233 15.83 -17.32 10.31
C VAL A 233 15.95 -18.56 11.18
N LYS A 234 16.66 -18.50 12.32
CA LYS A 234 16.67 -19.59 13.32
C LYS A 234 15.21 -19.91 13.65
N GLY A 235 14.73 -21.10 13.29
CA GLY A 235 13.31 -21.49 13.33
C GLY A 235 12.63 -21.32 14.69
N LYS A 236 13.42 -21.24 15.77
CA LYS A 236 12.99 -21.03 17.16
C LYS A 236 12.29 -19.70 17.48
N TRP A 237 12.34 -18.69 16.59
CA TRP A 237 11.68 -17.40 16.82
C TRP A 237 10.38 -17.22 16.02
N ARG A 238 9.86 -18.29 15.41
CA ARG A 238 8.65 -18.25 14.57
C ARG A 238 7.34 -18.54 15.32
N ILE A 239 7.42 -19.01 16.55
CA ILE A 239 6.24 -19.27 17.39
C ILE A 239 6.30 -18.25 18.51
N GLY A 240 5.51 -17.19 18.39
CA GLY A 240 5.10 -16.42 19.56
C GLY A 240 4.25 -17.33 20.42
N VAL A 241 4.59 -17.42 21.70
CA VAL A 241 3.77 -18.08 22.73
C VAL A 241 2.50 -17.26 22.92
#